data_AF-A0A7V9SA12-F1
#
_entry.id   AF-A0A7V9SA12-F1
#
_cell.length_a   1.000
_cell.length_b   1.000
_cell.length_c   1.000
_cell.angle_alpha   90.00
_cell.angle_beta   90.00
_cell.angle_gamma   90.00
#
_symmetry.space_group_name_H-M   'P 1'
#
loop_
_entity.id
_entity.type
_entity.pdbx_description
1 polymer ?
#
loop_
_entity_poly.entity_id
_entity_poly.type
_entity_poly.pdbx_seq_one_letter_code
_entity_poly.pdbx_strand_id
1 'polypeptide(L)'
;MKSRTVYLAAAMSIAASMGVADAAPFNANYSFNATPFGPAGGPLSALTGTFQLTFDPTLANAFTSVGITELSLNLPVTAVGFQYNPNANNGNLMIGGTLNGVNVLAGTGAYDFSVSIINVKGTPALLGGAQYTTPASATVYGDLFQGTVSVPEPLTLSTFGAGLAGAAALRRRKAKKV
;
A
#
# COMPACT_ATOMS: atom_id res chain seq x y z
N MET A 1 65.18 -3.51 30.52
CA MET A 1 64.68 -3.57 29.12
C MET A 1 63.17 -3.38 29.15
N LYS A 2 62.67 -2.46 28.33
CA LYS A 2 61.33 -1.85 28.45
C LYS A 2 60.22 -2.73 27.85
N SER A 3 59.10 -2.76 28.58
CA SER A 3 57.80 -3.36 28.29
C SER A 3 57.25 -3.03 26.89
N ARG A 4 56.66 -4.03 26.22
CA ARG A 4 55.88 -3.90 24.98
C ARG A 4 54.65 -4.81 25.03
N THR A 5 53.49 -4.27 25.38
CA THR A 5 52.20 -4.79 24.87
C THR A 5 51.17 -3.66 24.88
N VAL A 6 51.11 -2.89 23.79
CA VAL A 6 50.01 -1.95 23.53
C VAL A 6 48.92 -2.77 22.83
N TYR A 7 47.82 -3.04 23.52
CA TYR A 7 46.64 -3.65 22.92
C TYR A 7 45.96 -2.62 22.02
N LEU A 8 46.03 -2.88 20.72
CA LEU A 8 45.36 -2.11 19.67
C LEU A 8 43.84 -2.31 19.81
N ALA A 9 43.15 -1.33 20.39
CA ALA A 9 41.69 -1.30 20.41
C ALA A 9 41.18 -0.97 18.99
N ALA A 10 40.79 -1.99 18.24
CA ALA A 10 40.07 -1.82 16.99
C ALA A 10 38.64 -1.35 17.28
N ALA A 11 38.46 -0.03 17.44
CA ALA A 11 37.15 0.60 17.41
C ALA A 11 36.62 0.52 15.97
N MET A 12 35.81 -0.50 15.70
CA MET A 12 35.03 -0.62 14.47
C MET A 12 33.94 0.47 14.51
N SER A 13 34.29 1.67 14.04
CA SER A 13 33.35 2.74 13.76
C SER A 13 32.48 2.30 12.57
N ILE A 14 31.35 1.65 12.87
CA ILE A 14 30.22 1.64 11.95
C ILE A 14 29.68 3.07 11.99
N ALA A 15 30.34 3.95 11.23
CA ALA A 15 29.73 5.20 10.81
C ALA A 15 28.58 4.79 9.89
N ALA A 16 27.41 4.58 10.50
CA ALA A 16 26.16 4.56 9.78
C ALA A 16 26.07 5.90 9.08
N SER A 17 26.45 5.94 7.80
CA SER A 17 26.00 6.99 6.91
C SER A 17 24.47 6.90 6.98
N MET A 18 23.89 7.78 7.78
CA MET A 18 22.49 8.11 7.75
C MET A 18 22.28 8.83 6.41
N GLY A 19 22.43 8.09 5.31
CA GLY A 19 21.80 8.49 4.07
C GLY A 19 20.35 8.69 4.43
N VAL A 20 19.83 9.89 4.16
CA VAL A 20 18.41 10.09 4.04
C VAL A 20 17.94 8.96 3.14
N ALA A 21 17.29 7.96 3.73
CA ALA A 21 16.80 6.83 2.99
C ALA A 21 15.76 7.43 2.07
N ASP A 22 16.13 7.56 0.79
CA ASP A 22 15.15 7.85 -0.25
C ASP A 22 14.06 6.80 -0.07
N ALA A 23 12.81 7.24 0.09
CA ALA A 23 11.74 6.32 0.41
C ALA A 23 11.57 5.43 -0.81
N ALA A 24 12.12 4.22 -0.73
CA ALA A 24 12.10 3.30 -1.83
C ALA A 24 10.65 3.11 -2.31
N PRO A 25 10.43 2.94 -3.63
CA PRO A 25 9.10 2.69 -4.17
C PRO A 25 8.38 1.63 -3.34
N PHE A 26 7.20 2.00 -2.85
CA PHE A 26 6.36 1.15 -2.06
C PHE A 26 5.64 0.18 -3.00
N ASN A 27 5.88 -1.13 -2.84
CA ASN A 27 5.18 -2.18 -3.58
C ASN A 27 4.28 -2.96 -2.62
N ALA A 28 2.96 -2.95 -2.85
CA ALA A 28 2.04 -3.76 -2.07
C ALA A 28 0.77 -4.15 -2.82
N ASN A 29 0.16 -5.24 -2.35
CA ASN A 29 -1.15 -5.69 -2.80
C ASN A 29 -2.23 -5.10 -1.90
N TYR A 30 -3.16 -4.37 -2.48
CA TYR A 30 -4.35 -3.87 -1.82
C TYR A 30 -5.53 -4.73 -2.23
N SER A 31 -6.14 -5.40 -1.26
CA SER A 31 -7.43 -6.05 -1.45
C SER A 31 -8.48 -5.31 -0.65
N PHE A 32 -9.65 -5.11 -1.27
CA PHE A 32 -10.81 -4.56 -0.59
C PHE A 32 -12.06 -5.39 -0.85
N ASN A 33 -12.97 -5.34 0.11
CA ASN A 33 -14.32 -5.84 0.00
C ASN A 33 -15.25 -4.80 0.61
N ALA A 34 -16.04 -4.12 -0.22
CA ALA A 34 -17.01 -3.11 0.20
C ALA A 34 -18.41 -3.72 0.15
N THR A 35 -19.12 -3.65 1.28
CA THR A 35 -20.48 -4.16 1.44
C THR A 35 -21.09 -3.65 2.76
N PRO A 36 -22.37 -3.29 2.81
CA PRO A 36 -23.37 -3.35 1.73
C PRO A 36 -23.42 -2.07 0.88
N PHE A 37 -23.85 -2.18 -0.37
CA PHE A 37 -24.05 -1.03 -1.27
C PHE A 37 -25.48 -0.49 -1.20
N GLY A 38 -25.60 0.84 -1.16
CA GLY A 38 -26.84 1.58 -1.32
C GLY A 38 -26.78 2.54 -2.53
N PRO A 39 -27.92 2.85 -3.17
CA PRO A 39 -29.26 2.31 -2.91
C PRO A 39 -29.40 0.84 -3.34
N ALA A 40 -30.39 0.15 -2.78
CA ALA A 40 -30.70 -1.23 -3.17
C ALA A 40 -31.07 -1.34 -4.67
N GLY A 41 -30.85 -2.51 -5.27
CA GLY A 41 -31.14 -2.76 -6.69
C GLY A 41 -29.94 -2.56 -7.62
N GLY A 42 -28.74 -2.31 -7.09
CA GLY A 42 -27.50 -2.42 -7.85
C GLY A 42 -27.22 -3.85 -8.29
N PRO A 43 -26.55 -4.07 -9.44
CA PRO A 43 -26.26 -5.41 -9.94
C PRO A 43 -25.22 -6.17 -9.09
N LEU A 44 -24.45 -5.45 -8.25
CA LEU A 44 -23.47 -6.04 -7.36
C LEU A 44 -23.94 -5.92 -5.90
N SER A 45 -23.93 -7.05 -5.19
CA SER A 45 -24.14 -7.09 -3.74
C SER A 45 -22.91 -6.66 -2.95
N ALA A 46 -21.72 -6.75 -3.55
CA ALA A 46 -20.44 -6.32 -3.00
C ALA A 46 -19.51 -5.90 -4.16
N LEU A 47 -18.62 -4.94 -3.91
CA LEU A 47 -17.54 -4.56 -4.81
C LEU A 47 -16.25 -5.09 -4.21
N THR A 48 -15.60 -5.99 -4.93
CA THR A 48 -14.36 -6.64 -4.49
C THR A 48 -13.28 -6.43 -5.53
N GLY A 49 -12.10 -6.08 -5.05
CA GLY A 49 -10.97 -5.83 -5.93
C GLY A 49 -9.64 -6.12 -5.23
N THR A 50 -8.67 -6.57 -6.03
CA THR A 50 -7.29 -6.75 -5.62
C THR A 50 -6.38 -6.12 -6.67
N PHE A 51 -5.51 -5.24 -6.20
CA PHE A 51 -4.58 -4.46 -7.03
C PHE A 51 -3.18 -4.58 -6.46
N GLN A 52 -2.20 -4.75 -7.34
CA GLN A 52 -0.80 -4.54 -6.98
C GLN A 52 -0.43 -3.11 -7.35
N LEU A 53 0.13 -2.37 -6.39
CA LEU A 53 0.60 -1.00 -6.60
C LEU A 53 2.09 -0.93 -6.30
N THR A 54 2.82 -0.22 -7.17
CA THR A 54 4.21 0.19 -7.01
C THR A 54 4.30 1.69 -7.26
N PHE A 55 4.51 2.48 -6.22
CA PHE A 55 4.60 3.94 -6.34
C PHE A 55 5.59 4.54 -5.35
N ASP A 56 6.08 5.74 -5.66
CA ASP A 56 6.89 6.53 -4.74
C ASP A 56 5.97 7.35 -3.81
N PRO A 57 5.93 7.05 -2.50
CA PRO A 57 5.06 7.73 -1.55
C PRO A 57 5.50 9.17 -1.22
N THR A 58 6.61 9.66 -1.78
CA THR A 58 7.03 11.06 -1.66
C THR A 58 6.39 11.95 -2.72
N LEU A 59 5.92 11.38 -3.84
CA LEU A 59 5.26 12.10 -4.91
C LEU A 59 3.81 12.41 -4.52
N ALA A 60 3.58 13.65 -4.10
CA ALA A 60 2.25 14.10 -3.70
C ALA A 60 1.34 14.36 -4.91
N ASN A 61 0.07 13.94 -4.79
CA ASN A 61 -1.01 14.22 -5.74
C ASN A 61 -0.74 13.72 -7.18
N ALA A 62 0.05 12.66 -7.32
CA ALA A 62 0.25 12.02 -8.61
C ALA A 62 -0.99 11.17 -8.96
N PHE A 63 -1.68 11.52 -10.05
CA PHE A 63 -2.56 10.61 -10.77
C PHE A 63 -1.70 9.82 -11.75
N THR A 64 -1.85 8.50 -11.78
CA THR A 64 -1.12 7.67 -12.72
C THR A 64 -1.83 6.32 -12.95
N SER A 65 -1.75 5.84 -14.18
CA SER A 65 -2.03 4.44 -14.54
C SER A 65 -0.76 3.58 -14.55
N VAL A 66 0.41 4.20 -14.41
CA VAL A 66 1.71 3.53 -14.29
C VAL A 66 1.92 3.10 -12.85
N GLY A 67 2.31 1.85 -12.65
CA GLY A 67 2.59 1.29 -11.32
C GLY A 67 1.37 0.68 -10.64
N ILE A 68 0.24 0.52 -11.33
CA ILE A 68 -0.90 -0.28 -10.85
C ILE A 68 -1.12 -1.47 -11.78
N THR A 69 -1.41 -2.62 -11.21
CA THR A 69 -1.83 -3.83 -11.92
C THR A 69 -3.09 -4.34 -11.26
N GLU A 70 -4.18 -4.41 -12.03
CA GLU A 70 -5.39 -5.10 -11.61
C GLU A 70 -5.13 -6.61 -11.58
N LEU A 71 -5.29 -7.23 -10.40
CA LEU A 71 -5.22 -8.70 -10.26
C LEU A 71 -6.61 -9.31 -10.36
N SER A 72 -7.61 -8.64 -9.77
CA SER A 72 -9.01 -9.01 -9.90
C SER A 72 -9.91 -7.82 -9.56
N LEU A 73 -11.00 -7.65 -10.31
CA LEU A 73 -12.10 -6.75 -9.97
C LEU A 73 -13.41 -7.38 -10.43
N ASN A 74 -14.45 -7.37 -9.60
CA ASN A 74 -15.76 -7.90 -9.97
C ASN A 74 -16.65 -6.86 -10.71
N LEU A 75 -16.02 -5.92 -11.41
CA LEU A 75 -16.64 -4.86 -12.20
C LEU A 75 -15.86 -4.71 -13.53
N PRO A 76 -16.52 -4.77 -14.70
CA PRO A 76 -15.83 -4.80 -15.98
C PRO A 76 -15.47 -3.39 -16.45
N VAL A 77 -14.48 -2.78 -15.80
CA VAL A 77 -13.96 -1.45 -16.15
C VAL A 77 -12.90 -1.54 -17.25
N THR A 78 -12.80 -0.50 -18.08
CA THR A 78 -11.87 -0.50 -19.23
C THR A 78 -10.41 -0.30 -18.82
N ALA A 79 -10.17 0.54 -17.82
CA ALA A 79 -8.83 0.89 -17.37
C ALA A 79 -8.84 1.44 -15.95
N VAL A 80 -7.83 1.07 -15.16
CA VAL A 80 -7.69 1.43 -13.75
C VAL A 80 -6.50 2.36 -13.53
N GLY A 81 -6.61 3.19 -12.51
CA GLY A 81 -5.58 4.12 -12.09
C GLY A 81 -5.60 4.29 -10.58
N PHE A 82 -4.61 5.04 -10.07
CA PHE A 82 -4.63 5.48 -8.69
C PHE A 82 -4.22 6.95 -8.56
N GLN A 83 -4.59 7.53 -7.43
CA GLN A 83 -4.11 8.83 -6.99
C GLN A 83 -3.68 8.70 -5.53
N TYR A 84 -2.51 9.26 -5.20
CA TYR A 84 -2.01 9.24 -3.83
C TYR A 84 -1.76 10.65 -3.28
N ASN A 85 -2.27 10.91 -2.08
CA ASN A 85 -2.01 12.12 -1.31
C ASN A 85 -1.34 11.74 0.02
N PRO A 86 -0.01 11.94 0.17
CA PRO A 86 0.72 11.59 1.40
C PRO A 86 0.35 12.45 2.60
N ASN A 87 -0.28 13.61 2.39
CA ASN A 87 -0.56 14.62 3.42
C ASN A 87 -1.99 14.54 3.97
N ALA A 88 -2.88 13.79 3.31
CA ALA A 88 -4.25 13.57 3.76
C ALA A 88 -4.37 12.25 4.51
N ASN A 89 -5.05 12.24 5.67
CA ASN A 89 -5.46 11.03 6.40
C ASN A 89 -4.34 9.98 6.58
N ASN A 90 -3.12 10.43 6.92
CA ASN A 90 -1.93 9.59 7.07
C ASN A 90 -1.61 8.74 5.80
N GLY A 91 -1.81 9.35 4.62
CA GLY A 91 -1.69 8.72 3.31
C GLY A 91 -3.06 8.27 2.81
N ASN A 92 -3.63 9.03 1.88
CA ASN A 92 -4.86 8.70 1.17
C ASN A 92 -4.53 8.20 -0.24
N LEU A 93 -4.88 6.95 -0.52
CA LEU A 93 -4.77 6.30 -1.81
C LEU A 93 -6.18 6.10 -2.38
N MET A 94 -6.46 6.70 -3.51
CA MET A 94 -7.66 6.42 -4.28
C MET A 94 -7.32 5.45 -5.41
N ILE A 95 -8.15 4.42 -5.61
CA ILE A 95 -8.06 3.49 -6.74
C ILE A 95 -9.42 3.52 -7.45
N GLY A 96 -9.43 3.48 -8.77
CA GLY A 96 -10.66 3.68 -9.52
C GLY A 96 -10.47 3.57 -11.02
N GLY A 97 -11.56 3.75 -11.76
CA GLY A 97 -11.49 3.84 -13.21
C GLY A 97 -10.83 5.13 -13.67
N THR A 98 -10.37 5.14 -14.91
CA THR A 98 -9.63 6.27 -15.49
C THR A 98 -10.47 7.10 -16.47
N LEU A 99 -11.74 6.76 -16.69
CA LEU A 99 -12.56 7.38 -17.73
C LEU A 99 -12.69 8.90 -17.53
N ASN A 100 -12.97 9.33 -16.30
CA ASN A 100 -13.03 10.74 -15.90
C ASN A 100 -11.97 11.10 -14.84
N GLY A 101 -11.06 10.17 -14.54
CA GLY A 101 -10.12 10.25 -13.42
C GLY A 101 -10.53 9.36 -12.24
N VAL A 102 -9.57 9.01 -11.38
CA VAL A 102 -9.75 8.04 -10.28
C VAL A 102 -10.77 8.47 -9.22
N ASN A 103 -11.01 9.78 -9.11
CA ASN A 103 -11.89 10.41 -8.12
C ASN A 103 -13.23 10.88 -8.69
N VAL A 104 -13.49 10.66 -9.98
CA VAL A 104 -14.73 11.10 -10.65
C VAL A 104 -15.32 9.92 -11.40
N LEU A 105 -16.53 9.52 -11.01
CA LEU A 105 -17.24 8.45 -11.70
C LEU A 105 -17.75 8.92 -13.07
N ALA A 106 -17.73 8.01 -14.05
CA ALA A 106 -18.24 8.16 -15.40
C ALA A 106 -19.68 8.70 -15.48
N GLY A 107 -20.51 8.39 -14.48
CA GLY A 107 -21.95 8.60 -14.54
C GLY A 107 -22.63 7.51 -15.37
N THR A 108 -23.31 7.89 -16.45
CA THR A 108 -24.04 6.94 -17.34
C THR A 108 -23.18 6.44 -18.50
N GLY A 109 -23.51 5.27 -19.04
CA GLY A 109 -22.91 4.75 -20.28
C GLY A 109 -21.61 3.96 -20.10
N ALA A 110 -21.05 3.87 -18.89
CA ALA A 110 -19.86 3.07 -18.61
C ALA A 110 -19.88 2.48 -17.19
N TYR A 111 -19.16 1.36 -17.02
CA TYR A 111 -18.78 0.87 -15.71
C TYR A 111 -17.61 1.71 -15.19
N ASP A 112 -17.74 2.20 -13.96
CA ASP A 112 -16.69 2.94 -13.28
C ASP A 112 -16.77 2.70 -11.78
N PHE A 113 -15.67 2.94 -11.08
CA PHE A 113 -15.58 2.80 -9.63
C PHE A 113 -14.56 3.75 -9.04
N SER A 114 -14.70 3.99 -7.75
CA SER A 114 -13.72 4.71 -6.95
C SER A 114 -13.73 4.14 -5.53
N VAL A 115 -12.56 3.88 -4.98
CA VAL A 115 -12.36 3.47 -3.59
C VAL A 115 -11.28 4.36 -2.97
N SER A 116 -11.54 4.89 -1.78
CA SER A 116 -10.57 5.68 -1.03
C SER A 116 -10.04 4.85 0.14
N ILE A 117 -8.74 4.64 0.18
CA ILE A 117 -8.01 3.91 1.21
C ILE A 117 -7.16 4.93 1.98
N ILE A 118 -7.40 5.07 3.28
CA ILE A 118 -6.66 5.95 4.17
C ILE A 118 -5.71 5.18 5.07
N ASN A 119 -4.88 5.92 5.83
CA ASN A 119 -3.90 5.37 6.75
C ASN A 119 -2.95 4.38 6.06
N VAL A 120 -2.61 4.66 4.79
CA VAL A 120 -1.73 3.81 3.96
C VAL A 120 -0.33 3.68 4.56
N LYS A 121 0.13 4.69 5.32
CA LYS A 121 1.40 4.65 6.05
C LYS A 121 1.34 3.82 7.35
N GLY A 122 0.14 3.37 7.76
CA GLY A 122 -0.12 2.60 8.97
C GLY A 122 -0.99 1.39 8.67
N THR A 123 -2.12 1.24 9.37
CA THR A 123 -3.12 0.20 9.10
C THR A 123 -4.15 0.72 8.09
N PRO A 124 -4.15 0.24 6.84
CA PRO A 124 -5.03 0.76 5.81
C PRO A 124 -6.51 0.50 6.13
N ALA A 125 -7.36 1.46 5.81
CA ALA A 125 -8.82 1.38 6.02
C ALA A 125 -9.56 2.12 4.90
N LEU A 126 -10.83 1.78 4.65
CA LEU A 126 -11.66 2.53 3.70
C LEU A 126 -12.13 3.86 4.30
N LEU A 127 -12.05 4.94 3.52
CA LEU A 127 -12.64 6.24 3.84
C LEU A 127 -13.84 6.51 2.93
N GLY A 128 -15.05 6.59 3.52
CA GLY A 128 -16.26 6.87 2.75
C GLY A 128 -16.69 5.73 1.82
N GLY A 129 -16.21 4.51 2.06
CA GLY A 129 -16.57 3.30 1.33
C GLY A 129 -15.94 3.20 -0.06
N ALA A 130 -16.50 2.30 -0.87
CA ALA A 130 -16.27 2.27 -2.30
C ALA A 130 -17.56 2.69 -3.02
N GLN A 131 -17.42 3.17 -4.25
CA GLN A 131 -18.50 3.61 -5.10
C GLN A 131 -18.36 3.02 -6.49
N TYR A 132 -19.47 2.75 -7.18
CA TYR A 132 -19.46 2.36 -8.58
C TYR A 132 -20.67 2.88 -9.35
N THR A 133 -20.52 2.95 -10.67
CA THR A 133 -21.59 3.21 -11.64
C THR A 133 -21.70 2.08 -12.65
N THR A 134 -22.81 2.05 -13.37
CA THR A 134 -23.07 1.05 -14.40
C THR A 134 -23.57 1.73 -15.67
N PRO A 135 -23.41 1.13 -16.86
CA PRO A 135 -23.93 1.71 -18.09
C PRO A 135 -25.43 1.95 -18.08
N ALA A 136 -26.18 1.16 -17.30
CA ALA A 136 -27.64 1.17 -17.24
C ALA A 136 -28.23 2.26 -16.33
N SER A 137 -27.42 2.91 -15.48
CA SER A 137 -27.95 3.86 -14.49
C SER A 137 -26.96 4.98 -14.16
N ALA A 138 -27.49 6.20 -13.99
CA ALA A 138 -26.73 7.33 -13.44
C ALA A 138 -26.53 7.23 -11.92
N THR A 139 -27.19 6.26 -11.27
CA THR A 139 -27.10 6.04 -9.84
C THR A 139 -25.68 5.64 -9.46
N VAL A 140 -25.10 6.39 -8.53
CA VAL A 140 -23.90 5.99 -7.82
C VAL A 140 -24.32 5.02 -6.73
N TYR A 141 -23.80 3.80 -6.79
CA TYR A 141 -23.92 2.84 -5.72
C TYR A 141 -22.72 3.03 -4.79
N GLY A 142 -22.95 3.36 -3.52
CA GLY A 142 -21.90 3.56 -2.53
C GLY A 142 -22.10 2.71 -1.28
N ASP A 143 -20.99 2.33 -0.64
CA ASP A 143 -21.00 1.75 0.70
C ASP A 143 -20.89 2.86 1.77
N LEU A 144 -21.69 2.75 2.82
CA LEU A 144 -21.70 3.62 3.99
C LEU A 144 -20.80 3.06 5.10
N PHE A 145 -19.50 2.94 4.84
CA PHE A 145 -18.44 2.70 5.84
C PHE A 145 -18.15 1.24 6.25
N GLN A 146 -18.44 0.23 5.43
CA GLN A 146 -18.14 -1.17 5.79
C GLN A 146 -17.33 -1.90 4.72
N GLY A 147 -16.01 -1.81 4.87
CA GLY A 147 -15.12 -2.72 4.16
C GLY A 147 -13.77 -2.87 4.84
N THR A 148 -13.13 -4.00 4.56
CA THR A 148 -11.78 -4.28 5.05
C THR A 148 -10.79 -4.00 3.95
N VAL A 149 -9.64 -3.44 4.32
CA VAL A 149 -8.47 -3.37 3.46
C VAL A 149 -7.41 -4.26 4.09
N SER A 150 -6.88 -5.19 3.31
CA SER A 150 -5.74 -6.00 3.74
C SER A 150 -4.55 -5.70 2.86
N VAL A 151 -3.42 -5.39 3.49
CA VAL A 151 -2.12 -5.25 2.84
C VAL A 151 -1.17 -6.25 3.48
N PRO A 152 -0.57 -7.18 2.71
CA PRO A 152 0.44 -8.08 3.24
C PRO A 152 1.57 -7.30 3.93
N GLU A 153 2.09 -7.83 5.04
CA GLU A 153 3.14 -7.15 5.80
C GLU A 153 4.33 -6.74 4.90
N PRO A 154 4.91 -5.54 5.09
CA PRO A 154 6.07 -5.13 4.33
C PRO A 154 7.20 -6.13 4.50
N LEU A 155 7.76 -6.61 3.38
CA LEU A 155 8.87 -7.58 3.38
C LEU A 155 10.03 -7.14 4.30
N THR A 156 10.24 -5.84 4.46
CA THR A 156 11.22 -5.22 5.34
C THR A 156 11.15 -5.69 6.79
N LEU A 157 9.97 -5.94 7.35
CA LEU A 157 9.85 -6.44 8.73
C LEU A 157 10.38 -7.88 8.84
N SER A 158 10.05 -8.70 7.84
CA SER A 158 10.53 -10.08 7.74
C SER A 158 12.04 -10.13 7.52
N THR A 159 12.59 -9.29 6.62
CA THR A 159 14.05 -9.23 6.41
C THR A 159 14.78 -8.69 7.62
N PHE A 160 14.23 -7.69 8.32
CA PHE A 160 14.79 -7.18 9.55
C PHE A 160 14.82 -8.25 10.65
N GLY A 161 13.71 -8.97 10.85
CA GLY A 161 13.62 -10.07 11.79
C GLY A 161 14.59 -11.21 11.47
N ALA A 162 14.69 -11.60 10.20
CA ALA A 162 15.65 -12.59 9.73
C ALA A 162 17.11 -12.14 9.97
N GLY A 163 17.40 -10.86 9.73
CA GLY A 163 18.71 -10.26 10.00
C GLY A 163 19.08 -10.31 11.49
N LEU A 164 18.14 -9.96 12.37
CA LEU A 164 18.35 -9.99 13.82
C LEU A 164 18.57 -11.42 14.33
N ALA A 165 17.77 -12.37 13.85
CA ALA A 165 17.92 -13.79 14.17
C ALA A 165 19.27 -14.34 13.69
N GLY A 166 19.70 -13.97 12.48
CA GLY A 166 21.01 -14.29 11.94
C GLY A 166 22.15 -13.73 12.81
N ALA A 167 22.08 -12.46 13.21
CA ALA A 167 23.07 -11.83 14.08
C ALA A 167 23.17 -12.50 15.46
N ALA A 168 22.03 -12.85 16.06
CA ALA A 168 21.99 -13.56 17.34
C ALA A 168 22.62 -14.97 17.23
N ALA A 169 22.35 -15.71 16.15
CA ALA A 169 22.94 -17.02 15.91
C ALA A 169 24.46 -16.95 15.74
N LEU A 170 24.98 -15.94 15.02
CA LEU A 170 26.40 -15.70 14.87
C LEU A 170 27.09 -15.38 16.21
N ARG A 171 26.44 -14.60 17.09
CA ARG A 171 26.97 -14.27 18.42
C ARG A 171 27.09 -15.52 19.30
N ARG A 172 26.10 -16.43 19.26
CA ARG A 172 26.14 -17.70 20.00
C ARG A 172 27.26 -18.63 19.54
N ARG A 173 27.55 -18.67 18.24
CA ARG A 173 28.67 -19.48 17.70
C ARG A 173 30.03 -19.00 18.19
N LYS A 174 30.22 -17.69 18.36
CA LYS A 174 31.49 -17.13 18.88
C LYS A 174 31.71 -17.44 20.36
N ALA A 175 30.66 -17.53 21.16
CA ALA A 175 30.75 -17.84 22.58
C ALA A 175 31.15 -19.30 22.88
N LYS A 176 31.02 -20.23 21.92
CA LYS A 176 31.31 -21.66 22.09
C LYS A 176 32.74 -22.07 21.69
N LYS A 177 33.57 -21.11 21.25
CA LYS A 177 34.97 -21.33 20.83
C LYS A 177 36.00 -20.94 21.92
N VAL A 178 35.57 -20.81 23.16
CA VAL A 178 36.42 -20.63 24.34
C VAL A 178 36.33 -21.87 25.20
#